data_AF-A0A4V2PAD6-F1
#
_entry.id   AF-A0A4V2PAD6-F1
#
_cell.length_a   1.000
_cell.length_b   1.000
_cell.length_c   1.000
_cell.angle_alpha   90.00
_cell.angle_beta   90.00
_cell.angle_gamma   90.00
#
_symmetry.space_group_name_H-M   'P 1'
#
loop_
_entity.id
_entity.type
_entity.pdbx_description
1 polymer ?
#
loop_
_entity_poly.entity_id
_entity_poly.type
_entity_poly.pdbx_seq_one_letter_code
_entity_poly.pdbx_strand_id
1 'polypeptide(L)'
;MVEVEINDDTVTVNVLGGHRLLALRQQVVIDRAAITEIVTAEVDLRPPWVRAPGTFIPGVIAAGVYRGKGRKEFWDTTFGGSAVRIDLDGPDFTRLVVDVDDLDAVLNALTAEAA
;
A
#
# COMPACT_ATOMS: atom_id res chain seq x y z
N MET A 1 5.42 -7.93 -2.60
CA MET A 1 6.13 -7.11 -3.60
C MET A 1 5.10 -6.74 -4.64
N VAL A 2 5.00 -5.45 -4.94
CA VAL A 2 3.97 -4.93 -5.83
C VAL A 2 4.59 -4.16 -6.98
N GLU A 3 3.86 -4.09 -8.09
CA GLU A 3 4.11 -3.14 -9.16
C GLU A 3 3.08 -2.01 -9.06
N VAL A 4 3.52 -0.77 -9.18
CA VAL A 4 2.66 0.41 -9.15
C VAL A 4 2.54 0.95 -10.56
N GLU A 5 1.33 0.90 -11.11
CA GLU A 5 0.98 1.44 -12.41
C GLU A 5 0.17 2.73 -12.21
N ILE A 6 0.67 3.82 -12.78
CA ILE A 6 0.04 5.14 -12.67
C ILE A 6 -0.62 5.45 -14.01
N ASN A 7 -1.92 5.73 -13.96
CA ASN A 7 -2.69 6.26 -15.08
C ASN A 7 -3.10 7.71 -14.74
N ASP A 8 -3.63 8.41 -15.74
CA ASP A 8 -4.03 9.83 -15.60
C ASP A 8 -4.91 10.08 -14.37
N ASP A 9 -5.95 9.25 -14.18
CA ASP A 9 -6.94 9.42 -13.10
C ASP A 9 -6.78 8.43 -11.92
N THR A 10 -6.03 7.34 -12.11
CA THR A 10 -6.01 6.22 -11.14
C THR A 10 -4.61 5.66 -10.93
N VAL A 11 -4.34 5.21 -9.71
CA VAL A 11 -3.14 4.44 -9.37
C VAL A 11 -3.56 3.00 -9.10
N THR A 12 -2.96 2.06 -9.83
CA THR A 12 -3.19 0.62 -9.68
C THR A 12 -1.98 -0.03 -9.05
N VAL A 13 -2.18 -0.64 -7.89
CA VAL A 13 -1.19 -1.44 -7.19
C VAL A 13 -1.44 -2.92 -7.50
N ASN A 14 -0.58 -3.51 -8.31
CA ASN A 14 -0.63 -4.92 -8.71
C ASN A 14 0.22 -5.76 -7.75
N VAL A 15 -0.41 -6.71 -7.05
CA VAL A 15 0.30 -7.58 -6.11
C VAL A 15 0.98 -8.72 -6.87
N LEU A 16 2.31 -8.78 -6.81
CA LEU A 16 3.10 -9.77 -7.53
C LEU A 16 3.41 -11.02 -6.68
N GLY A 17 3.64 -12.14 -7.36
CA GLY A 17 4.18 -13.37 -6.76
C GLY A 17 3.30 -14.03 -5.69
N GLY A 18 3.95 -14.68 -4.71
CA GLY A 18 3.28 -15.40 -3.62
C GLY A 18 2.46 -14.50 -2.67
N HIS A 19 2.69 -13.19 -2.70
CA HIS A 19 1.97 -12.22 -1.89
C HIS A 19 0.51 -12.10 -2.34
N ARG A 20 0.20 -12.40 -3.60
CA ARG A 20 -1.18 -12.45 -4.13
C ARG A 20 -2.05 -13.48 -3.41
N LEU A 21 -1.47 -14.62 -3.02
CA LEU A 21 -2.17 -15.66 -2.26
C LEU A 21 -2.35 -15.26 -0.78
N LEU A 22 -1.42 -14.47 -0.23
CA LEU A 22 -1.43 -14.04 1.17
C LEU A 22 -2.32 -12.80 1.42
N ALA A 23 -2.34 -11.86 0.48
CA ALA A 23 -3.14 -10.64 0.53
C ALA A 23 -4.62 -10.88 0.15
N LEU A 24 -4.94 -12.04 -0.44
CA LEU A 24 -6.28 -12.42 -0.94
C LEU A 24 -6.89 -11.37 -1.89
N ARG A 25 -6.04 -10.58 -2.54
CA ARG A 25 -6.40 -9.51 -3.47
C ARG A 25 -5.30 -9.40 -4.52
N GLN A 26 -5.70 -9.36 -5.79
CA GLN A 26 -4.74 -9.38 -6.92
C GLN A 26 -4.27 -7.97 -7.29
N GLN A 27 -5.16 -6.98 -7.16
CA GLN A 27 -4.89 -5.58 -7.43
C GLN A 27 -5.68 -4.69 -6.47
N VAL A 28 -5.17 -3.48 -6.24
CA VAL A 28 -5.86 -2.39 -5.57
C VAL A 28 -5.83 -1.18 -6.49
N VAL A 29 -6.99 -0.72 -6.92
CA VAL A 29 -7.14 0.49 -7.74
C VAL A 29 -7.63 1.59 -6.82
N ILE A 30 -6.98 2.75 -6.88
CA ILE A 30 -7.32 3.94 -6.11
C ILE A 30 -7.39 5.16 -7.03
N ASP A 31 -8.30 6.07 -6.73
CA ASP A 31 -8.39 7.34 -7.45
C ASP A 31 -7.22 8.24 -7.07
N ARG A 32 -6.56 8.82 -8.08
CA ARG A 32 -5.42 9.73 -7.87
C ARG A 32 -5.82 10.96 -7.07
N ALA A 33 -7.02 11.48 -7.31
CA ALA A 33 -7.59 12.63 -6.59
C ALA A 33 -7.82 12.35 -5.10
N ALA A 34 -7.89 11.08 -4.69
CA ALA A 34 -8.00 10.72 -3.29
C ALA A 34 -6.64 10.73 -2.57
N ILE A 35 -5.51 10.83 -3.29
CA ILE A 35 -4.18 10.81 -2.68
C ILE A 35 -3.89 12.14 -1.98
N THR A 36 -3.64 12.06 -0.68
CA THR A 36 -3.33 13.22 0.16
C THR A 36 -1.85 13.33 0.50
N GLU A 37 -1.15 12.21 0.62
CA GLU A 37 0.28 12.17 0.98
C GLU A 37 0.95 10.92 0.42
N ILE A 38 2.20 11.06 -0.03
CA ILE A 38 3.05 9.95 -0.51
C ILE A 38 4.41 10.10 0.14
N VAL A 39 4.82 9.12 0.95
CA VAL A 39 6.10 9.13 1.67
C VAL A 39 6.66 7.71 1.81
N THR A 40 7.93 7.59 2.16
CA THR A 40 8.50 6.31 2.61
C THR A 40 7.81 5.84 3.87
N ALA A 41 7.41 4.58 3.91
CA ALA A 41 6.81 4.00 5.10
C ALA A 41 7.87 3.80 6.19
N GLU A 42 7.50 4.14 7.42
CA GLU A 42 8.34 3.91 8.59
C GLU A 42 8.48 2.40 8.87
N VAL A 43 9.69 1.94 9.18
CA VAL A 43 9.98 0.51 9.47
C VAL A 43 9.18 0.01 10.69
N ASP A 44 8.91 0.91 11.64
CA ASP A 44 8.13 0.62 12.85
C ASP A 44 6.63 0.85 12.68
N LEU A 45 6.16 1.21 11.49
CA LEU A 45 4.74 1.35 11.21
C LEU A 45 4.06 -0.01 11.43
N ARG A 46 2.88 0.01 12.05
CA ARG A 46 2.10 -1.21 12.34
C ARG A 46 0.67 -1.05 11.82
N PRO A 47 0.09 -2.13 11.27
CA PRO A 47 -1.28 -2.08 10.78
C PRO A 47 -2.31 -1.96 11.92
N PRO A 48 -3.53 -1.48 11.61
CA PRO A 48 -4.67 -1.47 12.52
C PRO A 48 -5.05 -2.85 13.09
N TRP A 49 -5.82 -2.81 14.18
CA TRP A 49 -6.03 -3.93 15.10
C TRP A 49 -7.01 -4.98 14.55
N VAL A 50 -7.98 -4.60 13.70
CA VAL A 50 -8.99 -5.52 13.16
C VAL A 50 -8.55 -6.03 11.80
N ARG A 51 -8.12 -7.29 11.74
CA ARG A 51 -7.76 -7.96 10.49
C ARG A 51 -9.03 -8.30 9.71
N ALA A 52 -9.05 -8.00 8.41
CA ALA A 52 -10.13 -8.43 7.54
C ALA A 52 -9.56 -8.82 6.16
N PRO A 53 -9.70 -10.10 5.80
CA PRO A 53 -8.66 -11.06 5.36
C PRO A 53 -7.20 -10.56 5.16
N GLY A 54 -6.22 -11.37 5.57
CA GLY A 54 -4.79 -11.15 5.31
C GLY A 54 -3.86 -11.96 6.22
N THR A 55 -2.58 -12.04 5.84
CA THR A 55 -1.51 -12.66 6.63
C THR A 55 -0.74 -11.58 7.39
N PHE A 56 -0.70 -11.69 8.72
CA PHE A 56 0.12 -10.83 9.57
C PHE A 56 1.02 -11.68 10.46
N ILE A 57 2.32 -11.55 10.25
CA ILE A 57 3.34 -12.05 11.15
C ILE A 57 4.14 -10.82 11.63
N PRO A 58 3.99 -10.41 12.89
CA PRO A 58 4.64 -9.20 13.41
C PRO A 58 6.15 -9.23 13.15
N GLY A 59 6.69 -8.18 12.51
CA GLY A 59 8.11 -8.06 12.19
C GLY A 59 8.60 -8.93 11.03
N VAL A 60 7.70 -9.63 10.33
CA VAL A 60 8.06 -10.49 9.18
C VAL A 60 7.27 -10.10 7.93
N ILE A 61 5.94 -10.01 8.00
CA ILE A 61 5.10 -9.63 6.86
C ILE A 61 3.73 -9.12 7.31
N ALA A 62 3.24 -8.10 6.64
CA ALA A 62 1.85 -7.68 6.64
C ALA A 62 1.34 -7.66 5.19
N ALA A 63 0.45 -8.59 4.85
CA ALA A 63 -0.13 -8.73 3.52
C ALA A 63 -1.66 -8.88 3.62
N GLY A 64 -2.42 -7.90 3.14
CA GLY A 64 -3.88 -7.92 3.12
C GLY A 64 -4.52 -6.62 3.62
N VAL A 65 -5.80 -6.70 4.00
CA VAL A 65 -6.58 -5.53 4.41
C VAL A 65 -6.73 -5.49 5.93
N TYR A 66 -6.43 -4.32 6.49
CA TYR A 66 -6.50 -4.05 7.91
C TYR A 66 -7.50 -2.93 8.17
N ARG A 67 -8.32 -3.09 9.20
CA ARG A 67 -9.38 -2.15 9.55
C ARG A 67 -9.18 -1.66 10.98
N GLY A 68 -9.53 -0.41 11.18
CA GLY A 68 -9.51 0.24 12.48
C GLY A 68 -10.66 1.24 12.57
N LYS A 69 -10.73 1.94 13.70
CA LYS A 69 -11.74 2.99 13.91
C LYS A 69 -11.59 4.08 12.84
N GLY A 70 -12.49 4.06 11.83
CA GLY A 70 -12.48 4.98 10.69
C GLY A 70 -11.35 4.76 9.68
N ARG A 71 -10.62 3.63 9.75
CA ARG A 71 -9.48 3.33 8.87
C ARG A 71 -9.68 2.01 8.14
N LYS A 72 -9.34 2.00 6.86
CA LYS A 72 -9.28 0.80 6.03
C LYS A 72 -8.00 0.89 5.23
N GLU A 73 -7.03 0.07 5.59
CA GLU A 73 -5.67 0.16 5.07
C GLU A 73 -5.32 -1.12 4.33
N PHE A 74 -4.63 -0.99 3.20
CA PHE A 74 -4.04 -2.12 2.50
C PHE A 74 -2.55 -2.17 2.79
N TRP A 75 -2.05 -3.35 3.13
CA TRP A 75 -0.66 -3.57 3.46
C TRP A 75 -0.11 -4.71 2.60
N ASP A 76 1.06 -4.51 2.04
CA ASP A 76 1.91 -5.55 1.46
C ASP A 76 3.38 -5.23 1.73
N THR A 77 3.85 -5.44 2.95
CA THR A 77 5.23 -5.13 3.36
C THR A 77 5.84 -6.21 4.23
N THR A 78 7.14 -6.39 4.09
CA THR A 78 8.01 -7.21 4.93
C THR A 78 8.74 -6.41 6.00
N PHE A 79 8.45 -5.10 6.11
CA PHE A 79 9.13 -4.16 7.00
C PHE A 79 10.63 -3.99 6.71
N GLY A 80 11.06 -4.31 5.48
CA GLY A 80 12.46 -4.20 5.04
C GLY A 80 12.95 -2.78 4.71
N GLY A 81 12.11 -1.75 4.93
CA GLY A 81 12.43 -0.35 4.67
C GLY A 81 12.30 0.10 3.21
N SER A 82 11.80 -0.77 2.33
CA SER A 82 11.54 -0.46 0.90
C SER A 82 10.05 -0.24 0.62
N ALA A 83 9.29 0.18 1.64
CA ALA A 83 7.85 0.37 1.53
C ALA A 83 7.49 1.83 1.24
N VAL A 84 6.52 2.02 0.34
CA VAL A 84 5.87 3.31 0.09
C VAL A 84 4.57 3.36 0.89
N ARG A 85 4.34 4.46 1.59
CA ARG A 85 3.07 4.81 2.23
C ARG A 85 2.33 5.83 1.38
N ILE A 86 1.10 5.50 1.02
CA ILE A 86 0.18 6.36 0.28
C ILE A 86 -1.04 6.58 1.16
N ASP A 87 -1.25 7.81 1.63
CA ASP A 87 -2.44 8.16 2.40
C ASP A 87 -3.53 8.70 1.48
N LEU A 88 -4.76 8.31 1.78
CA LEU A 88 -5.93 8.56 0.95
C LEU A 88 -7.07 9.17 1.76
N ASP A 89 -7.78 10.11 1.16
CA ASP A 89 -9.10 10.57 1.59
C ASP A 89 -10.18 9.90 0.74
N GLY A 90 -10.32 8.59 0.91
CA GLY A 90 -11.22 7.76 0.10
C GLY A 90 -12.14 6.87 0.94
N PRO A 91 -13.35 6.54 0.45
CA PRO A 91 -14.26 5.63 1.14
C PRO A 91 -13.76 4.17 1.14
N ASP A 92 -12.91 3.81 0.17
CA ASP A 92 -12.45 2.44 -0.04
C ASP A 92 -11.16 2.12 0.71
N PHE A 93 -10.20 3.02 0.75
CA PHE A 93 -8.98 2.87 1.53
C PHE A 93 -8.57 4.24 2.03
N THR A 94 -8.01 4.27 3.23
CA THR A 94 -7.45 5.46 3.87
C THR A 94 -5.93 5.47 3.80
N ARG A 95 -5.31 4.31 3.54
CA ARG A 95 -3.85 4.15 3.45
C ARG A 95 -3.46 2.88 2.69
N LEU A 96 -2.39 2.96 1.92
CA LEU A 96 -1.69 1.81 1.35
C LEU A 96 -0.25 1.83 1.86
N VAL A 97 0.28 0.68 2.24
CA VAL A 97 1.68 0.49 2.62
C VAL A 97 2.23 -0.71 1.86
N VAL A 98 3.10 -0.49 0.89
CA VAL A 98 3.50 -1.55 -0.05
C VAL A 98 4.99 -1.54 -0.34
N ASP A 99 5.63 -2.72 -0.29
CA ASP A 99 7.02 -2.94 -0.68
C ASP A 99 7.16 -2.91 -2.21
N VAL A 100 8.04 -2.03 -2.67
CA VAL A 100 8.37 -1.84 -4.09
C VAL A 100 9.82 -2.23 -4.35
N ASP A 101 10.14 -2.56 -5.61
CA ASP A 101 11.50 -2.92 -6.02
C ASP A 101 12.48 -1.74 -5.94
N ASP A 102 12.04 -0.55 -6.37
CA ASP A 102 12.83 0.66 -6.35
C ASP A 102 12.02 1.79 -5.72
N LEU A 103 12.35 2.08 -4.45
CA LEU A 103 11.65 3.07 -3.64
C LEU A 103 11.75 4.47 -4.26
N ASP A 104 12.95 4.87 -4.69
CA ASP A 104 13.19 6.21 -5.20
C ASP A 104 12.52 6.40 -6.56
N ALA A 105 12.57 5.40 -7.44
CA ALA A 105 11.89 5.46 -8.73
C ALA A 105 10.37 5.58 -8.57
N VAL A 106 9.77 4.79 -7.67
CA VAL A 106 8.31 4.84 -7.44
C VAL A 106 7.87 6.14 -6.78
N LEU A 107 8.62 6.64 -5.78
CA LEU A 107 8.34 7.94 -5.16
C LEU A 107 8.42 9.07 -6.18
N ASN A 108 9.46 9.07 -7.03
CA ASN A 108 9.60 10.06 -8.08
C ASN A 108 8.46 9.96 -9.11
N ALA A 109 8.08 8.76 -9.55
CA ALA A 109 6.97 8.60 -10.49
C ALA A 109 5.63 9.11 -9.92
N LEU A 110 5.35 8.78 -8.66
CA LEU A 110 4.11 9.20 -7.98
C LEU A 110 4.07 10.70 -7.68
N THR A 111 5.21 11.33 -7.43
CA THR A 111 5.29 12.77 -7.09
C THR A 111 5.49 13.68 -8.30
N ALA A 112 6.29 13.28 -9.30
CA ALA A 112 6.61 14.09 -10.47
C ALA A 112 5.40 14.31 -11.38
N GLU A 113 4.46 13.39 -11.38
CA GLU A 113 3.26 13.46 -12.22
C GLU A 113 2.08 14.09 -11.46
N ALA A 114 2.23 14.34 -10.15
CA ALA A 114 1.24 15.00 -9.30
C ALA A 114 1.42 16.53 -9.22
N ALA A 115 2.38 17.08 -9.99
CA ALA A 115 2.75 18.49 -10.04
C ALA A 115 2.14 19.23 -11.23
#